data_AF-A0A7I7YBT4-F1
#
_entry.id   AF-A0A7I7YBT4-F1
#
_cell.length_a   1.000
_cell.length_b   1.000
_cell.length_c   1.000
_cell.angle_alpha   90.00
_cell.angle_beta   90.00
_cell.angle_gamma   90.00
#
_symmetry.space_group_name_H-M   'P 1'
#
loop_
_entity.id
_entity.type
_entity.pdbx_description
1 polymer ?
#
loop_
_entity_poly.entity_id
_entity_poly.type
_entity_poly.pdbx_seq_one_letter_code
_entity_poly.pdbx_strand_id
1 'polypeptide(L)' 'MSRTNIDIDDELAAEVMRRFGLSTKKAAVDLALRRLVGLPLTREFLLGLEGVGWEGDLDDVRSEQPDKF' A
#
# COMPACT_ATOMS: atom_id res chain seq x y z
N MET A 1 -10.92 -17.18 9.11
CA MET A 1 -9.55 -17.05 9.67
C MET A 1 -9.30 -18.20 10.63
N SER A 2 -8.18 -18.89 10.50
CA SER A 2 -7.69 -19.86 11.48
C SER A 2 -6.83 -19.17 12.54
N ARG A 3 -6.76 -19.74 13.74
CA ARG A 3 -5.87 -19.26 14.81
C ARG A 3 -4.55 -20.03 14.70
N THR A 4 -3.46 -19.30 14.54
CA THR A 4 -2.10 -19.86 14.43
C THR A 4 -1.24 -19.28 15.55
N ASN A 5 -0.45 -20.11 16.21
CA ASN A 5 0.54 -19.65 17.18
C ASN A 5 1.92 -19.68 16.52
N ILE A 6 2.55 -18.53 16.39
CA ILE A 6 3.87 -18.35 15.79
C ILE A 6 4.64 -17.31 16.60
N ASP A 7 5.94 -17.51 16.73
CA ASP A 7 6.84 -16.49 17.27
C ASP A 7 7.09 -15.43 16.20
N ILE A 8 6.95 -14.16 16.60
CA ILE A 8 7.16 -13.00 15.74
C ILE A 8 8.09 -12.06 16.50
N ASP A 9 9.03 -11.48 15.78
CA ASP A 9 9.88 -10.42 16.33
C ASP A 9 9.04 -9.19 16.68
N ASP A 10 9.08 -8.82 17.97
CA ASP A 10 8.28 -7.74 18.52
C ASP A 10 8.71 -6.35 18.02
N GLU A 11 9.99 -6.17 17.71
CA GLU A 11 10.51 -4.93 17.16
C GLU A 11 10.05 -4.75 15.72
N LEU A 12 10.10 -5.81 14.90
CA LEU A 12 9.57 -5.78 13.54
C LEU A 12 8.06 -5.53 13.52
N ALA A 13 7.30 -6.19 14.40
CA ALA A 13 5.87 -5.96 14.49
C ALA A 13 5.56 -4.52 14.91
N ALA A 14 6.28 -3.98 15.89
CA ALA A 14 6.15 -2.59 16.33
C ALA A 14 6.52 -1.59 15.22
N GLU A 15 7.55 -1.89 14.41
CA GLU A 15 7.95 -1.08 13.26
C GLU A 15 6.83 -0.98 12.23
N VAL A 16 6.25 -2.11 11.84
CA VAL A 16 5.13 -2.16 10.90
C VAL A 16 3.92 -1.42 11.47
N MET A 17 3.58 -1.66 12.74
CA MET A 17 2.48 -0.97 13.39
C MET A 17 2.68 0.55 13.41
N ARG A 18 3.88 1.03 13.72
CA ARG A 18 4.19 2.46 13.73
C ARG A 18 4.16 3.08 12.34
N ARG A 19 4.75 2.42 11.33
CA ARG A 19 4.80 2.91 9.95
C ARG A 19 3.43 3.00 9.30
N PHE A 20 2.52 2.07 9.63
CA PHE A 20 1.21 1.97 8.98
C PHE A 20 0.04 2.33 9.90
N GLY A 21 0.30 2.87 11.09
CA GLY A 21 -0.72 3.33 12.04
C GLY A 21 -1.64 2.20 12.56
N LEU A 22 -1.10 1.00 12.75
CA LEU A 22 -1.89 -0.17 13.14
C LEU A 22 -1.91 -0.36 14.66
N SER A 23 -3.06 -0.78 15.19
CA SER A 23 -3.28 -0.97 16.62
C SER A 23 -2.93 -2.36 17.15
N THR A 24 -2.73 -3.36 16.28
CA THR A 24 -2.47 -4.74 16.70
C THR A 24 -1.41 -5.44 15.85
N LYS A 25 -0.64 -6.34 16.47
CA LYS A 25 0.31 -7.23 15.78
C LYS A 25 -0.39 -8.09 14.72
N LYS A 26 -1.64 -8.52 14.98
CA LYS A 26 -2.47 -9.25 14.01
C LYS A 26 -2.71 -8.43 12.74
N ALA A 27 -3.08 -7.16 12.87
CA ALA A 27 -3.28 -6.27 11.72
C ALA A 27 -1.97 -6.05 10.95
N ALA A 28 -0.84 -5.95 11.65
CA ALA A 28 0.47 -5.83 11.03
C ALA A 28 0.83 -7.07 10.19
N VAL A 29 0.60 -8.27 10.72
CA VAL A 29 0.83 -9.54 10.00
C VAL A 29 -0.12 -9.67 8.81
N ASP A 30 -1.40 -9.36 8.98
CA ASP A 30 -2.38 -9.41 7.88
C ASP A 30 -1.99 -8.45 6.75
N LEU A 31 -1.60 -7.21 7.07
CA LEU A 31 -1.12 -6.24 6.09
C LEU A 31 0.16 -6.72 5.38
N ALA A 32 1.13 -7.26 6.12
CA ALA A 32 2.37 -7.77 5.56
C ALA A 32 2.11 -8.91 4.57
N LEU A 33 1.26 -9.87 4.94
CA LEU A 33 0.87 -10.97 4.06
C LEU A 33 0.15 -10.44 2.81
N ARG A 34 -0.83 -9.54 2.96
CA ARG A 34 -1.53 -8.92 1.82
C ARG A 34 -0.62 -8.14 0.90
N ARG A 35 0.44 -7.53 1.40
CA ARG A 35 1.46 -6.87 0.57
C ARG A 35 2.34 -7.87 -0.16
N LEU A 36 2.71 -8.97 0.49
CA LEU A 36 3.49 -10.04 -0.13
C LEU A 36 2.71 -10.78 -1.22
N VAL A 37 1.42 -11.01 -1.01
CA VAL A 37 0.51 -11.61 -2.01
C VAL A 37 -0.21 -10.57 -2.87
N GLY A 38 0.05 -9.28 -2.64
CA GLY A 38 -0.63 -8.18 -3.31
C GLY A 38 -0.40 -8.23 -4.82
N LEU A 39 -1.14 -7.37 -5.54
CA LEU A 39 -1.02 -7.28 -7.00
C LEU A 39 0.47 -7.29 -7.37
N PRO A 40 0.93 -8.28 -8.13
CA PRO A 40 2.24 -8.21 -8.70
C PRO A 40 2.26 -6.91 -9.49
N LEU A 41 2.91 -5.88 -8.97
CA LEU A 41 3.39 -4.74 -9.74
C LEU A 41 4.55 -5.24 -10.61
N THR A 42 4.37 -6.41 -11.22
CA THR A 42 5.27 -6.97 -12.21
C THR A 42 5.25 -6.02 -13.38
N ARG A 43 6.37 -6.01 -14.09
CA ARG A 43 6.52 -5.22 -15.29
C ARG A 43 5.39 -5.52 -16.27
N GLU A 44 4.98 -6.77 -16.39
CA GLU A 44 3.91 -7.22 -17.28
C GLU A 44 2.54 -6.67 -16.85
N PHE A 45 2.23 -6.66 -15.55
CA PHE A 45 0.98 -6.08 -15.05
C PHE A 45 0.94 -4.57 -15.27
N LEU A 46 2.02 -3.87 -14.95
CA LEU A 46 2.13 -2.41 -15.14
C LEU A 46 2.08 -2.00 -16.61
N LEU A 47 2.75 -2.74 -17.50
CA LEU A 47 2.65 -2.51 -18.94
C LEU A 47 1.26 -2.87 -19.48
N GLY A 48 0.56 -3.82 -18.87
CA GLY A 48 -0.84 -4.11 -19.18
C GLY A 48 -1.81 -2.98 -18.82
N LEU A 49 -1.39 -2.00 -18.01
CA LEU A 49 -2.14 -0.77 -17.74
C LEU A 49 -1.84 0.33 -18.79
N GLU A 50 -0.92 0.11 -19.73
CA GLU A 50 -0.71 1.04 -20.83
C GLU A 50 -2.00 1.13 -21.67
N GLY A 51 -2.57 2.34 -21.75
CA GLY A 51 -3.79 2.57 -22.52
C GLY A 51 -5.10 2.41 -21.74
N VAL A 52 -5.11 2.17 -20.41
CA VAL A 52 -6.36 2.28 -19.61
C VAL A 52 -6.95 3.69 -19.59
N GLY A 53 -6.27 4.66 -20.21
CA GLY A 53 -6.77 6.01 -20.39
C GLY A 53 -6.76 6.80 -19.09
N TRP A 54 -6.62 8.11 -19.23
CA TRP A 54 -6.85 9.03 -18.13
C TRP A 54 -7.72 10.13 -18.71
N GLU A 55 -8.93 10.30 -18.15
CA GLU A 55 -9.96 11.21 -18.66
C GLU A 55 -9.81 12.65 -18.16
N GLY A 56 -8.78 12.94 -17.36
CA GLY A 56 -8.54 14.30 -16.89
C GLY A 56 -7.89 15.19 -17.95
N ASP A 57 -7.91 16.49 -17.68
CA ASP A 57 -7.11 17.47 -18.42
C ASP A 57 -5.83 17.79 -17.62
N LEU A 58 -4.68 17.59 -18.27
CA LEU A 58 -3.36 17.85 -17.69
C LEU A 58 -3.13 19.33 -17.41
N ASP A 59 -3.76 20.21 -18.20
CA ASP A 59 -3.61 21.64 -18.06
C ASP A 59 -4.44 22.16 -16.87
N ASP A 60 -5.61 21.58 -16.61
CA ASP A 60 -6.42 21.89 -15.43
C ASP A 60 -5.65 21.57 -14.14
N VAL A 61 -5.07 20.37 -14.03
CA VAL A 61 -4.29 19.92 -12.85
C VAL A 61 -3.06 20.81 -12.60
N ARG A 62 -2.45 21.36 -13.65
CA ARG A 62 -1.27 22.23 -13.54
C ARG A 62 -1.63 23.68 -13.25
N SER A 63 -2.83 24.10 -13.63
CA SER A 63 -3.33 25.45 -13.41
C SER A 63 -3.79 25.70 -11.97
N GLU A 64 -4.11 24.62 -11.24
CA GLU A 64 -4.31 24.66 -9.79
C GLU A 64 -2.99 25.06 -9.11
N GLN A 65 -2.84 26.37 -8.84
CA GLN A 65 -1.78 26.83 -7.95
C GLN A 65 -2.04 26.22 -6.59
N PRO A 66 -1.08 25.47 -6.00
CA PRO A 66 -1.25 25.00 -4.64
C PRO A 66 -1.50 26.22 -3.76
N ASP A 67 -2.60 26.19 -3.00
CA ASP A 67 -2.94 27.23 -2.04
C ASP A 67 -1.68 27.56 -1.24
N LYS A 68 -1.28 28.84 -1.30
CA LYS A 68 -0.15 29.35 -0.52
C LYS A 68 -0.54 29.23 0.95
N PHE A 69 -0.02 28.20 1.62
CA PHE A 69 -0.05 28.06 3.08
C PHE A 69 0.78 29.16 3.76
#